data_AF-A0AAP3KA89-F1
#
_entry.id   AF-A0AAP3KA89-F1
#
_cell.length_a   1.000
_cell.length_b   1.000
_cell.length_c   1.000
_cell.angle_alpha   90.00
_cell.angle_beta   90.00
_cell.angle_gamma   90.00
#
_symmetry.space_group_name_H-M   'P 1'
#
loop_
_entity.id
_entity.type
_entity.pdbx_description
1 polymer ?
#
loop_
_entity_poly.entity_id
_entity_poly.type
_entity_poly.pdbx_seq_one_letter_code
_entity_poly.pdbx_strand_id
1 'polypeptide(L)' 'MNDIEKAFRGLGRTKKVEFISEKIDYASAHAVAGYVSSYLFDVLNDLGNDDYVATYLKEKGYEVTKKENNK' A
#
# COMPACT_ATOMS: atom_id res chain seq x y z
N MET A 1 22.90 -13.57 -11.46
CA MET A 1 22.17 -13.64 -10.18
C MET A 1 22.99 -12.90 -9.15
N ASN A 2 22.52 -11.72 -8.72
CA ASN A 2 23.29 -10.83 -7.84
C ASN A 2 23.47 -11.44 -6.43
N ASP A 3 24.52 -11.03 -5.73
CA ASP A 3 24.85 -11.55 -4.39
C ASP A 3 23.72 -11.32 -3.37
N ILE A 4 23.01 -10.21 -3.49
CA ILE A 4 21.81 -9.90 -2.69
C ILE A 4 20.70 -10.95 -2.93
N GLU A 5 20.50 -11.39 -4.17
CA GLU A 5 19.45 -12.34 -4.50
C GLU A 5 19.76 -13.73 -3.96
N LYS A 6 21.03 -14.14 -4.00
CA LYS A 6 21.50 -15.39 -3.37
C LYS A 6 21.35 -15.34 -1.85
N ALA A 7 21.80 -14.24 -1.23
CA ALA A 7 21.67 -14.02 0.21
C ALA A 7 20.20 -14.06 0.64
N PHE A 8 19.33 -13.34 -0.06
CA PHE A 8 17.90 -13.29 0.23
C PHE A 8 17.25 -14.67 0.13
N ARG A 9 17.55 -15.46 -0.92
CA ARG A 9 16.98 -16.81 -1.08
C ARG A 9 17.35 -17.76 0.05
N GLY A 10 18.57 -17.63 0.60
CA GLY A 10 19.06 -18.42 1.74
C GLY A 10 18.43 -18.08 3.10
N LEU A 11 17.71 -16.96 3.20
CA LEU A 11 17.04 -16.58 4.45
C LEU A 11 15.80 -17.43 4.73
N GLY A 12 15.57 -17.74 6.01
CA GLY A 12 14.31 -18.31 6.50
C GLY A 12 13.15 -17.30 6.40
N ARG A 13 11.90 -17.77 6.52
CA ARG A 13 10.70 -16.96 6.27
C ARG A 13 10.66 -15.67 7.10
N THR A 14 10.93 -15.73 8.41
CA THR A 14 10.97 -14.54 9.29
C THR A 14 12.09 -13.58 8.90
N LYS A 15 13.29 -14.10 8.64
CA LYS A 15 14.46 -13.31 8.22
C LYS A 15 14.24 -12.61 6.87
N LYS A 16 13.48 -13.23 5.96
CA LYS A 16 13.07 -12.59 4.69
C LYS A 16 12.16 -11.39 4.92
N VAL A 17 11.24 -11.49 5.89
CA VAL A 17 10.37 -10.37 6.26
C VAL A 17 11.18 -9.24 6.88
N GLU A 18 12.06 -9.54 7.85
CA GLU A 18 12.99 -8.55 8.44
C GLU A 18 13.82 -7.85 7.35
N PHE A 19 14.42 -8.62 6.43
CA PHE A 19 15.23 -8.08 5.34
C PHE A 19 14.44 -7.13 4.43
N ILE A 20 13.20 -7.48 4.08
CA ILE A 20 12.34 -6.61 3.26
C ILE A 20 11.97 -5.34 4.04
N SER A 21 11.62 -5.47 5.32
CA SER A 21 11.25 -4.33 6.17
C SER A 21 12.40 -3.35 6.40
N GLU A 22 13.62 -3.83 6.65
CA GLU A 22 14.81 -2.99 6.85
C GLU A 22 15.35 -2.35 5.56
N LYS A 23 14.94 -2.86 4.40
CA LYS A 23 15.45 -2.46 3.07
C LYS A 23 14.34 -2.01 2.13
N ILE A 24 13.22 -1.53 2.68
CA ILE A 24 12.08 -1.03 1.90
C ILE A 24 12.50 0.07 0.90
N ASP A 25 13.55 0.83 1.20
CA ASP A 25 14.12 1.86 0.32
C ASP A 25 14.69 1.32 -1.00
N TYR A 26 15.00 0.01 -1.06
CA TYR A 26 15.42 -0.68 -2.28
C TYR A 26 14.26 -1.21 -3.11
N ALA A 27 13.03 -1.17 -2.58
CA ALA A 27 11.85 -1.54 -3.33
C ALA A 27 11.59 -0.50 -4.43
N SER A 28 11.15 -0.98 -5.59
CA SER A 28 10.73 -0.05 -6.64
C SER A 28 9.55 0.79 -6.15
N ALA A 29 9.48 2.05 -6.57
CA ALA A 29 8.35 2.91 -6.26
C ALA A 29 7.00 2.25 -6.66
N HIS A 30 7.00 1.43 -7.72
CA HIS A 30 5.84 0.65 -8.14
C HIS A 30 5.43 -0.42 -7.11
N ALA A 31 6.38 -1.16 -6.55
CA ALA A 31 6.10 -2.18 -5.53
C ALA A 31 5.58 -1.54 -4.22
N VAL A 32 6.18 -0.41 -3.82
CA VAL A 32 5.73 0.35 -2.64
C VAL A 32 4.32 0.91 -2.87
N ALA A 33 4.06 1.51 -4.03
CA ALA A 33 2.75 2.04 -4.38
C ALA A 33 1.66 0.95 -4.39
N GLY A 34 1.97 -0.24 -4.92
CA GLY A 34 1.07 -1.39 -4.88
C GLY A 34 0.67 -1.77 -3.46
N TYR A 35 1.65 -1.95 -2.58
CA TYR A 35 1.41 -2.31 -1.16
C TYR A 35 0.64 -1.23 -0.39
N VAL A 36 0.97 0.05 -0.59
CA VAL A 36 0.28 1.16 0.08
C VAL A 36 -1.13 1.36 -0.46
N SER A 37 -1.37 1.14 -1.77
CA SER A 37 -2.69 1.33 -2.37
C SER A 37 -3.76 0.41 -1.79
N SER A 38 -3.42 -0.86 -1.51
CA SER A 38 -4.34 -1.79 -0.86
C SER A 38 -4.65 -1.36 0.57
N TYR A 39 -3.64 -0.83 1.28
CA TYR A 39 -3.81 -0.45 2.68
C TYR A 39 -4.52 0.90 2.86
N LEU A 40 -4.36 1.82 1.89
CA LEU A 40 -5.01 3.13 1.93
C LEU A 40 -6.53 2.98 1.99
N PHE A 41 -7.12 2.14 1.14
CA PHE A 41 -8.57 1.96 1.15
C PHE A 41 -9.08 1.24 2.41
N ASP A 42 -8.30 0.29 2.95
CA ASP A 42 -8.65 -0.39 4.21
C ASP A 42 -8.64 0.59 5.41
N VAL A 43 -7.59 1.41 5.54
CA VAL A 43 -7.51 2.45 6.58
C VAL A 43 -8.64 3.47 6.46
N LEU A 44 -8.95 3.89 5.23
CA LEU A 44 -10.02 4.84 4.97
C LEU A 44 -11.40 4.27 5.29
N ASN A 45 -11.60 2.96 5.08
CA ASN A 45 -12.81 2.25 5.46
C ASN A 45 -12.95 2.12 6.99
N ASP A 46 -11.86 1.81 7.70
CA ASP A 46 -11.85 1.71 9.16
C ASP A 46 -12.12 3.05 9.86
N LEU A 47 -11.75 4.18 9.23
CA LEU A 47 -12.05 5.51 9.73
C LEU A 47 -13.53 5.89 9.59
N GLY A 48 -14.31 5.16 8.77
CA GLY A 48 -15.74 5.40 8.57
C GLY A 48 -16.09 6.82 8.11
N ASN A 49 -15.13 7.53 7.52
CA ASN A 49 -15.27 8.93 7.15
C ASN A 49 -15.10 9.11 5.64
N ASP A 50 -16.15 8.76 4.92
CA ASP A 50 -16.25 8.86 3.46
C ASP A 50 -15.98 10.29 2.95
N ASP A 51 -16.26 11.32 3.75
CA ASP A 51 -16.08 12.71 3.36
C ASP A 51 -14.60 13.11 3.29
N TYR A 52 -13.77 12.56 4.20
CA TYR A 52 -12.31 12.73 4.14
C TYR A 52 -11.72 12.10 2.87
N VAL A 53 -12.14 10.87 2.56
CA VAL A 53 -11.74 10.15 1.34
C VAL A 53 -12.14 10.91 0.08
N ALA A 54 -13.40 11.36 0.04
CA ALA A 54 -13.94 12.09 -1.09
C ALA A 54 -13.20 13.41 -1.33
N THR A 55 -12.81 14.11 -0.26
CA THR A 55 -12.03 15.36 -0.35
C THR A 55 -10.64 15.09 -0.93
N TYR A 56 -9.93 14.10 -0.39
CA TYR A 56 -8.59 13.73 -0.89
C TYR A 56 -8.61 13.37 -2.39
N LEU A 57 -9.59 12.56 -2.82
CA LEU A 57 -9.71 12.15 -4.22
C LEU A 57 -10.03 13.33 -5.15
N LYS A 58 -10.90 14.26 -4.72
CA LYS A 58 -11.19 15.49 -5.47
C LYS A 58 -9.96 16.39 -5.62
N GLU A 59 -9.17 16.57 -4.56
CA GLU A 59 -7.91 17.33 -4.60
C GLU A 59 -6.88 16.73 -5.57
N LYS A 60 -6.94 15.41 -5.79
CA LYS A 60 -6.13 14.70 -6.79
C LYS A 60 -6.69 14.77 -8.21
N GLY A 61 -7.82 15.43 -8.42
CA GLY A 61 -8.45 15.63 -9.72
C GLY A 61 -9.37 14.49 -10.18
N TYR A 62 -9.74 13.58 -9.28
CA TYR A 62 -10.73 12.54 -9.59
C TYR A 62 -12.15 13.05 -9.40
N GLU A 63 -13.06 12.60 -10.28
CA GLU A 63 -14.50 12.78 -10.08
C GLU A 63 -15.00 11.76 -9.05
N VAL A 64 -15.71 12.23 -8.02
CA VAL A 64 -16.21 11.39 -6.92
C VAL A 64 -17.71 11.58 -6.78
N THR A 65 -18.46 10.49 -6.90
CA THR A 65 -19.92 10.45 -6.72
C THR A 65 -20.29 9.59 -5.52
N LYS A 66 -21.08 10.14 -4.60
CA LYS A 66 -21.67 9.36 -3.50
C LYS A 66 -22.87 8.59 -4.04
N LYS A 67 -22.86 7.26 -3.88
CA LYS A 67 -24.06 6.45 -4.12
C LYS A 67 -24.89 6.41 -2.85
N GLU A 68 -26.12 6.88 -2.91
CA GLU A 68 -27.09 6.64 -1.86
C GLU A 68 -27.50 5.16 -1.91
N ASN A 69 -27.03 4.38 -0.93
CA ASN A 69 -27.56 3.05 -0.71
C ASN A 69 -28.90 3.21 0.01
N ASN A 70 -29.97 3.36 -0.77
CA ASN A 70 -31.33 3.24 -0.25
C ASN A 70 -31.53 1.80 0.24
N LYS A 71 -31.45 1.62 1.55
CA LYS A 71 -31.68 0.35 2.24
C LYS A 71 -32.99 0.41 2.99
#